data_AF-A0A9D4SY28-F1
#
_entry.id   AF-A0A9D4SY28-F1
#
_cell.length_a   1.000
_cell.length_b   1.000
_cell.length_c   1.000
_cell.angle_alpha   90.00
_cell.angle_beta   90.00
_cell.angle_gamma   90.00
#
_symmetry.space_group_name_H-M   'P 1'
#
loop_
_entity.id
_entity.type
_entity.pdbx_description
1 polymer ?
#
loop_
_entity_poly.entity_id
_entity_poly.type
_entity_poly.pdbx_seq_one_letter_code
_entity_poly.pdbx_strand_id
1 'polypeptide(L)'
;MDEHEAAAEEAVQDHSADDGPSLIDLPDGVLIKICQYSEPFDVLSLGRTCHRLRELTSSRFLWTSLALSWCRGVWNDLPDKVCSLPEDPKQWFFHLLRLCREKRPPQMETVSFENGETWLRMQNDRFACKITMLTWAYQAMNNKASPFILQRLWVDDIALYKRLCPRVDFSVSELKLDPNGASQLATLGKARPNDLRGRKQPHVDAHNYVSSRPLLSARWIEDLFPQGPEGSICPLLVCPSADGYALESSGVDGLLTCASYVLEQHLARACLRGQETVVKMATRIKKACWGLHSAYVDHKSTIEDRWPDCPVAHAIVSMSEEGWPNFTSCQPSLDPVGLQWREVMSRCAALLKEHGTLDAIVDMARIRWRRVLLSDIEAVVGPSDETFVSRINLTDCDVIGGDNPRQDMAAAAFVSPSGVLVTWQLLGQGRY
;
A
#
# COMPACT_ATOMS: atom_id res chain seq x y z
N MET A 1 -44.58 -44.65 -51.74
CA MET A 1 -44.46 -44.44 -50.29
C MET A 1 -42.98 -44.25 -50.01
N ASP A 2 -42.37 -43.18 -50.53
CA ASP A 2 -42.66 -41.75 -50.24
C ASP A 2 -42.33 -41.51 -48.75
N GLU A 3 -41.51 -40.56 -48.33
CA GLU A 3 -40.84 -39.45 -49.00
C GLU A 3 -40.02 -38.73 -47.89
N HIS A 4 -39.02 -37.94 -48.30
CA HIS A 4 -38.51 -36.75 -47.61
C HIS A 4 -37.68 -36.93 -46.32
N GLU A 5 -36.36 -36.67 -46.38
CA GLU A 5 -35.73 -35.36 -46.10
C GLU A 5 -35.81 -35.01 -44.60
N ALA A 6 -34.82 -34.45 -43.92
CA ALA A 6 -33.48 -33.97 -44.21
C ALA A 6 -32.89 -33.60 -42.83
N ALA A 7 -31.58 -33.37 -42.78
CA ALA A 7 -30.87 -32.67 -41.71
C ALA A 7 -30.77 -33.40 -40.35
N ALA A 8 -29.66 -33.43 -39.64
CA ALA A 8 -28.49 -32.60 -39.73
C ALA A 8 -27.24 -33.46 -39.49
N GLU A 9 -26.38 -33.54 -40.51
CA GLU A 9 -24.96 -33.37 -40.26
C GLU A 9 -24.82 -32.01 -39.59
N GLU A 10 -24.70 -31.98 -38.27
CA GLU A 10 -23.98 -30.88 -37.62
C GLU A 10 -22.54 -31.03 -38.07
N ALA A 11 -22.29 -30.48 -39.26
CA ALA A 11 -21.03 -29.85 -39.55
C ALA A 11 -20.65 -29.09 -38.29
N VAL A 12 -19.54 -29.49 -37.69
CA VAL A 12 -18.74 -28.61 -36.86
C VAL A 12 -18.41 -27.45 -37.78
N GLN A 13 -19.32 -26.47 -37.83
CA GLN A 13 -19.01 -25.13 -38.28
C GLN A 13 -17.96 -24.68 -37.29
N ASP A 14 -16.72 -24.81 -37.74
CA ASP A 14 -15.61 -24.04 -37.26
C ASP A 14 -16.09 -22.60 -37.33
N HIS A 15 -16.61 -22.11 -36.21
CA HIS A 15 -16.75 -20.70 -35.96
C HIS A 15 -15.33 -20.18 -35.84
N SER A 16 -14.64 -20.03 -36.98
CA SER A 16 -13.66 -18.96 -37.18
C SER A 16 -14.45 -17.65 -37.08
N ALA A 17 -14.93 -17.37 -35.87
CA ALA A 17 -15.58 -16.13 -35.51
C ALA A 17 -14.44 -15.12 -35.42
N ASP A 18 -14.19 -14.47 -36.56
CA ASP A 18 -13.54 -13.17 -36.70
C ASP A 18 -12.73 -12.80 -35.44
N ASP A 19 -11.56 -13.43 -35.29
CA ASP A 19 -10.59 -13.07 -34.27
C ASP A 19 -10.32 -11.58 -34.52
N GLY A 20 -10.98 -10.73 -33.73
CA GLY A 20 -10.91 -9.28 -33.89
C GLY A 20 -9.47 -8.81 -34.04
N PRO A 21 -9.26 -7.59 -34.57
CA PRO A 21 -7.94 -7.13 -35.02
C PRO A 21 -6.86 -7.49 -34.00
N SER A 22 -5.86 -8.25 -34.47
CA SER A 22 -4.84 -8.80 -33.59
C SER A 22 -4.16 -7.67 -32.83
N LEU A 23 -3.83 -7.92 -31.56
CA LEU A 23 -3.10 -6.93 -30.74
C LEU A 23 -1.83 -6.46 -31.46
N ILE A 24 -1.18 -7.35 -32.23
CA ILE A 24 0.01 -6.98 -32.98
C ILE A 24 -0.30 -5.94 -34.05
N ASP A 25 -1.50 -5.90 -34.64
CA ASP A 25 -1.82 -4.99 -35.73
C ASP A 25 -2.06 -3.55 -35.26
N LEU A 26 -2.14 -3.32 -33.96
CA LEU A 26 -2.31 -1.98 -33.39
C LEU A 26 -1.06 -1.11 -33.60
N PRO A 27 -1.20 0.21 -33.78
CA PRO A 27 -0.07 1.13 -33.84
C PRO A 27 0.74 1.12 -32.54
N ASP A 28 2.07 1.29 -32.65
CA ASP A 28 2.97 1.26 -31.49
C ASP A 28 2.59 2.28 -30.40
N GLY A 29 2.09 3.45 -30.79
CA GLY A 29 1.60 4.45 -29.83
C GLY A 29 0.43 3.95 -28.98
N VAL A 30 -0.49 3.18 -29.58
CA VAL A 30 -1.64 2.56 -28.88
C VAL A 30 -1.15 1.45 -27.96
N LEU A 31 -0.23 0.60 -28.45
CA LEU A 31 0.35 -0.48 -27.65
C LEU A 31 1.16 0.04 -26.46
N ILE A 32 1.95 1.11 -26.63
CA ILE A 32 2.62 1.79 -25.52
C ILE A 32 1.59 2.31 -24.52
N LYS A 33 0.48 2.90 -24.99
CA LYS A 33 -0.57 3.41 -24.13
C LYS A 33 -1.26 2.29 -23.33
N ILE A 34 -1.52 1.14 -23.93
CA ILE A 34 -2.03 -0.06 -23.25
C ILE A 34 -1.03 -0.52 -22.18
N CYS A 35 0.26 -0.60 -22.53
CA CYS A 35 1.30 -1.00 -21.59
C CYS A 35 1.41 -0.05 -20.38
N GLN A 36 1.12 1.25 -20.55
CA GLN A 36 1.12 2.22 -19.44
C GLN A 36 0.03 1.96 -18.38
N TYR A 37 -1.04 1.25 -18.73
CA TYR A 37 -2.09 0.82 -17.80
C TYR A 37 -1.83 -0.56 -17.19
N SER A 38 -0.81 -1.27 -17.67
CA SER A 38 -0.45 -2.61 -17.22
C SER A 38 0.52 -2.56 -16.04
N GLU A 39 0.59 -3.65 -15.27
CA GLU A 39 1.65 -3.77 -14.28
C GLU A 39 3.02 -3.92 -14.95
N PRO A 40 4.10 -3.43 -14.32
CA PRO A 40 5.45 -3.57 -14.86
C PRO A 40 5.82 -5.03 -15.14
N PHE A 41 5.31 -5.96 -14.33
CA PHE A 41 5.53 -7.39 -14.51
C PHE A 41 4.85 -7.96 -15.75
N ASP A 42 3.66 -7.46 -16.10
CA ASP A 42 2.93 -7.89 -17.29
C ASP A 42 3.57 -7.35 -18.56
N VAL A 43 4.07 -6.11 -18.50
CA VAL A 43 4.87 -5.52 -19.60
C VAL A 43 6.12 -6.36 -19.89
N LEU A 44 6.74 -6.94 -18.87
CA LEU A 44 7.87 -7.87 -19.07
C LEU A 44 7.45 -9.18 -19.73
N SER A 45 6.35 -9.76 -19.28
CA SER A 45 5.80 -10.97 -19.89
C SER A 45 5.42 -10.72 -21.35
N LEU A 46 4.78 -9.59 -21.64
CA LEU A 46 4.39 -9.18 -22.99
C LEU A 46 5.61 -9.06 -23.90
N GLY A 47 6.71 -8.48 -23.42
CA GLY A 47 7.96 -8.36 -24.19
C GLY A 47 8.64 -9.69 -24.55
N ARG A 48 8.20 -10.81 -23.96
CA ARG A 48 8.74 -12.16 -24.26
C ARG A 48 7.92 -12.90 -25.32
N THR A 49 6.79 -12.37 -25.74
CA THR A 49 5.87 -13.04 -26.66
C THR A 49 6.36 -13.02 -28.11
N CYS A 50 6.82 -11.87 -28.61
CA CYS A 50 7.39 -11.74 -29.96
C CYS A 50 8.43 -10.62 -30.06
N HIS A 51 9.14 -10.58 -31.20
CA HIS A 51 10.19 -9.58 -31.45
C HIS A 51 9.66 -8.13 -31.39
N ARG A 52 8.55 -7.84 -32.09
CA ARG A 52 7.99 -6.49 -32.13
C ARG A 52 7.59 -5.99 -30.74
N LEU A 53 6.94 -6.84 -29.94
CA LEU A 53 6.56 -6.51 -28.57
C LEU A 53 7.79 -6.38 -27.67
N ARG A 54 8.87 -7.14 -27.90
CA ARG A 54 10.15 -6.96 -27.20
C ARG A 54 10.76 -5.58 -27.47
N GLU A 55 10.74 -5.11 -28.70
CA GLU A 55 11.23 -3.78 -29.08
C GLU A 55 10.39 -2.70 -28.42
N LEU A 56 9.07 -2.81 -28.52
CA LEU A 56 8.13 -1.86 -27.92
C LEU A 56 8.28 -1.77 -26.39
N THR A 57 8.33 -2.92 -25.72
CA THR A 57 8.54 -3.03 -24.27
C THR A 57 9.99 -2.79 -23.84
N SER A 58 10.86 -2.37 -24.76
CA SER A 58 12.20 -1.84 -24.44
C SER A 58 12.27 -0.31 -24.53
N SER A 59 11.15 0.35 -24.88
CA SER A 59 11.03 1.80 -24.93
C SER A 59 11.35 2.46 -23.59
N ARG A 60 12.34 3.38 -23.59
CA ARG A 60 12.67 4.19 -22.41
C ARG A 60 11.48 5.00 -21.93
N PHE A 61 10.69 5.55 -22.85
CA PHE A 61 9.49 6.33 -22.53
C PHE A 61 8.48 5.51 -21.73
N LEU A 62 8.23 4.26 -22.14
CA LEU A 62 7.32 3.36 -21.45
C LEU A 62 7.81 3.10 -20.02
N TRP A 63 9.08 2.72 -19.83
CA TRP A 63 9.63 2.44 -18.51
C TRP A 63 9.69 3.67 -17.60
N THR A 64 10.00 4.86 -18.15
CA THR A 64 9.90 6.11 -17.41
C THR A 64 8.46 6.37 -16.97
N SER A 65 7.48 6.20 -17.87
CA SER A 65 6.06 6.38 -17.54
C SER A 65 5.59 5.39 -16.47
N LEU A 66 6.03 4.13 -16.53
CA LEU A 66 5.70 3.12 -15.53
C LEU A 66 6.34 3.45 -14.17
N ALA A 67 7.61 3.89 -14.15
CA ALA A 67 8.27 4.32 -12.93
C ALA A 67 7.58 5.53 -12.29
N LEU A 68 7.20 6.53 -13.11
CA LEU A 68 6.42 7.70 -12.71
C LEU A 68 5.09 7.30 -12.10
N SER A 69 4.32 6.46 -12.81
CA SER A 69 3.10 5.92 -12.28
C SER A 69 3.37 5.21 -10.96
N TRP A 70 4.20 4.16 -10.94
CA TRP A 70 4.40 3.31 -9.78
C TRP A 70 4.84 4.11 -8.53
N CYS A 71 5.82 5.00 -8.65
CA CYS A 71 6.38 5.71 -7.48
C CYS A 71 5.60 6.97 -7.06
N ARG A 72 4.51 7.32 -7.76
CA ARG A 72 3.70 8.51 -7.44
C ARG A 72 3.26 8.53 -5.99
N GLY A 73 3.56 9.64 -5.32
CA GLY A 73 3.23 9.87 -3.91
C GLY A 73 4.13 9.16 -2.90
N VAL A 74 5.20 8.48 -3.32
CA VAL A 74 6.18 7.84 -2.40
C VAL A 74 7.64 8.20 -2.73
N TRP A 75 7.87 9.17 -3.61
CA TRP A 75 9.22 9.53 -4.08
C TRP A 75 10.18 9.91 -2.96
N ASN A 76 9.69 10.66 -1.96
CA ASN A 76 10.48 11.04 -0.79
C ASN A 76 10.86 9.81 0.07
N ASP A 77 9.97 8.82 0.15
CA ASP A 77 10.09 7.67 1.05
C ASP A 77 10.79 6.47 0.42
N LEU A 78 11.19 6.58 -0.86
CA LEU A 78 12.00 5.54 -1.50
C LEU A 78 13.31 5.32 -0.73
N PRO A 79 13.94 4.15 -0.78
CA PRO A 79 15.26 3.93 -0.17
C PRO A 79 16.35 4.81 -0.81
N ASP A 80 17.36 5.24 -0.04
CA ASP A 80 18.49 6.03 -0.59
C ASP A 80 19.30 5.28 -1.65
N LYS A 81 19.34 3.95 -1.54
CA LYS A 81 19.93 3.06 -2.56
C LYS A 81 19.37 3.32 -3.96
N VAL A 82 18.16 3.86 -4.09
CA VAL A 82 17.50 4.14 -5.37
C VAL A 82 18.16 5.31 -6.12
N CYS A 83 18.82 6.22 -5.40
CA CYS A 83 19.49 7.40 -5.96
C CYS A 83 20.85 7.08 -6.60
N SER A 84 21.41 5.88 -6.37
CA SER A 84 22.69 5.43 -6.93
C SER A 84 22.53 4.35 -8.01
N LEU A 85 21.30 4.13 -8.47
CA LEU A 85 20.95 3.12 -9.48
C LEU A 85 21.26 3.58 -10.91
N PRO A 86 21.24 2.67 -11.90
CA PRO A 86 21.49 3.00 -13.31
C PRO A 86 20.53 4.05 -13.87
N GLU A 87 21.03 4.87 -14.81
CA GLU A 87 20.26 5.94 -15.49
C GLU A 87 19.24 5.41 -16.51
N ASP A 88 19.36 4.14 -16.92
CA ASP A 88 18.36 3.50 -17.77
C ASP A 88 17.07 3.21 -16.96
N PRO A 89 15.90 3.72 -17.38
CA PRO A 89 14.67 3.65 -16.58
C PRO A 89 14.18 2.20 -16.36
N LYS A 90 14.44 1.30 -17.31
CA LYS A 90 14.07 -0.11 -17.18
C LYS A 90 14.92 -0.79 -16.11
N GLN A 91 16.24 -0.63 -16.19
CA GLN A 91 17.16 -1.17 -15.20
C GLN A 91 16.93 -0.57 -13.81
N TRP A 92 16.77 0.76 -13.73
CA TRP A 92 16.44 1.47 -12.50
C TRP A 92 15.21 0.85 -11.83
N PHE A 93 14.15 0.63 -12.60
CA PHE A 93 12.90 0.13 -12.04
C PHE A 93 13.02 -1.33 -11.60
N PHE A 94 13.77 -2.18 -12.31
CA PHE A 94 14.05 -3.55 -11.85
C PHE A 94 14.82 -3.56 -10.54
N HIS A 95 15.80 -2.68 -10.38
CA HIS A 95 16.52 -2.56 -9.13
C HIS A 95 15.60 -2.10 -7.99
N LEU A 96 14.68 -1.17 -8.25
CA LEU A 96 13.64 -0.79 -7.28
C LEU A 96 12.78 -1.99 -6.88
N LEU A 97 12.27 -2.75 -7.86
CA LEU A 97 11.47 -3.96 -7.60
C LEU A 97 12.26 -5.01 -6.81
N ARG A 98 13.57 -5.14 -7.05
CA ARG A 98 14.44 -6.02 -6.26
C ARG A 98 14.55 -5.56 -4.81
N LEU A 99 14.70 -4.27 -4.56
CA LEU A 99 14.72 -3.72 -3.21
C LEU A 99 13.41 -4.01 -2.46
N CYS A 100 12.27 -4.02 -3.15
CA CYS A 100 11.01 -4.44 -2.55
C CYS A 100 11.00 -5.92 -2.11
N ARG A 101 11.82 -6.78 -2.74
CA ARG A 101 11.90 -8.21 -2.40
C ARG A 101 12.82 -8.53 -1.24
N GLU A 102 13.80 -7.67 -0.93
CA GLU A 102 14.83 -7.95 0.09
C GLU A 102 14.27 -8.02 1.53
N LYS A 103 13.07 -7.49 1.79
CA LYS A 103 12.44 -7.43 3.13
C LYS A 103 11.55 -8.64 3.49
N ARG A 104 11.72 -9.79 2.84
CA ARG A 104 10.85 -10.96 3.08
C ARG A 104 11.13 -11.61 4.44
N PRO A 105 10.12 -11.84 5.28
CA PRO A 105 10.26 -12.76 6.41
C PRO A 105 10.36 -14.22 5.92
N PRO A 106 10.80 -15.16 6.79
CA PRO A 106 11.00 -16.55 6.44
C PRO A 106 9.73 -17.23 5.90
N GLN A 107 9.91 -18.05 4.86
CA GLN A 107 8.87 -18.83 4.20
C GLN A 107 8.31 -19.90 5.15
N MET A 108 7.04 -19.77 5.52
CA MET A 108 6.19 -20.93 5.81
C MET A 108 5.41 -21.19 4.51
N GLU A 109 5.61 -22.35 3.89
CA GLU A 109 4.98 -22.67 2.61
C GLU A 109 3.64 -23.38 2.79
N THR A 110 3.59 -24.38 3.66
CA THR A 110 2.36 -25.12 3.99
C THR A 110 2.21 -25.22 5.49
N VAL A 111 1.00 -24.99 5.98
CA VAL A 111 0.60 -25.13 7.38
C VAL A 111 -0.50 -26.19 7.43
N SER A 112 -0.20 -27.31 8.08
CA SER A 112 -1.18 -28.36 8.35
C SER A 112 -1.55 -28.30 9.82
N PHE A 113 -2.85 -28.24 10.08
CA PHE A 113 -3.42 -28.18 11.41
C PHE A 113 -3.86 -29.58 11.87
N GLU A 114 -3.91 -29.80 13.18
CA GLU A 114 -4.24 -31.13 13.75
C GLU A 114 -5.67 -31.57 13.44
N ASN A 115 -6.59 -30.61 13.21
CA ASN A 115 -7.96 -30.88 12.79
C ASN A 115 -8.06 -31.33 11.31
N GLY A 116 -6.93 -31.42 10.59
CA GLY A 116 -6.87 -31.78 9.18
C GLY A 116 -7.04 -30.62 8.21
N GLU A 117 -7.21 -29.37 8.68
CA GLU A 117 -7.10 -28.18 7.84
C GLU A 117 -5.69 -28.06 7.26
N THR A 118 -5.59 -27.68 5.98
CA THR A 118 -4.28 -27.44 5.35
C THR A 118 -4.32 -26.16 4.54
N TRP A 119 -3.37 -25.27 4.84
CA TRP A 119 -3.30 -23.91 4.32
C TRP A 119 -1.96 -23.74 3.62
N LEU A 120 -2.00 -23.32 2.37
CA LEU A 120 -0.83 -23.07 1.55
C LEU A 120 -0.60 -21.57 1.45
N ARG A 121 0.55 -21.08 1.90
CA ARG A 121 0.90 -19.66 1.76
C ARG A 121 1.11 -19.35 0.28
N MET A 122 0.34 -18.40 -0.23
CA MET A 122 0.47 -17.92 -1.60
C MET A 122 1.73 -17.05 -1.71
N GLN A 123 2.75 -17.56 -2.39
CA GLN A 123 3.93 -16.77 -2.71
C GLN A 123 3.70 -16.01 -4.01
N ASN A 124 3.62 -14.68 -3.90
CA ASN A 124 3.51 -13.80 -5.07
C ASN A 124 4.50 -12.64 -4.93
N ASP A 125 5.52 -12.66 -5.78
CA ASP A 125 6.55 -11.62 -5.81
C ASP A 125 5.97 -10.23 -6.14
N ARG A 126 4.93 -10.18 -6.99
CA ARG A 126 4.23 -8.95 -7.35
C ARG A 126 3.48 -8.39 -6.16
N PHE A 127 2.74 -9.25 -5.46
CA PHE A 127 2.03 -8.90 -4.22
C PHE A 127 3.00 -8.35 -3.17
N ALA A 128 4.11 -9.04 -2.93
CA ALA A 128 5.13 -8.58 -1.99
C ALA A 128 5.71 -7.19 -2.36
N CYS A 129 5.88 -6.91 -3.66
CA CYS A 129 6.30 -5.59 -4.12
C CYS A 129 5.25 -4.52 -3.82
N LYS A 130 3.97 -4.78 -4.10
CA LYS A 130 2.85 -3.86 -3.82
C LYS A 130 2.73 -3.57 -2.32
N ILE A 131 2.86 -4.59 -1.47
CA ILE A 131 2.88 -4.44 -0.01
C ILE A 131 4.03 -3.53 0.41
N THR A 132 5.24 -3.73 -0.13
CA THR A 132 6.39 -2.89 0.22
C THR A 132 6.20 -1.43 -0.21
N MET A 133 5.62 -1.19 -1.39
CA MET A 133 5.31 0.17 -1.83
C MET A 133 4.28 0.84 -0.91
N LEU A 134 3.26 0.09 -0.48
CA LEU A 134 2.31 0.57 0.51
C LEU A 134 3.00 0.87 1.84
N THR A 135 3.91 0.01 2.31
CA THR A 135 4.68 0.25 3.53
C THR A 135 5.43 1.59 3.45
N TRP A 136 6.05 1.90 2.32
CA TRP A 136 6.70 3.21 2.10
C TRP A 136 5.69 4.37 2.17
N ALA A 137 4.49 4.23 1.59
CA ALA A 137 3.42 5.24 1.69
C ALA A 137 2.91 5.49 3.13
N TYR A 138 3.15 4.55 4.06
CA TYR A 138 2.87 4.74 5.48
C TYR A 138 4.06 5.27 6.29
N GLN A 139 5.28 5.32 5.72
CA GLN A 139 6.45 5.84 6.44
C GLN A 139 6.31 7.33 6.77
N ALA A 140 5.58 8.10 5.95
CA ALA A 140 5.24 9.51 6.16
C ALA A 140 4.26 9.79 7.32
N MET A 141 3.96 8.83 8.19
CA MET A 141 3.13 9.06 9.40
C MET A 141 3.80 8.53 10.67
N ASN A 142 5.09 8.18 10.62
CA ASN A 142 5.79 7.67 11.80
C ASN A 142 6.21 8.80 12.76
N ASN A 143 5.30 9.77 12.97
CA ASN A 143 5.43 10.85 13.94
C ASN A 143 5.21 10.29 15.33
N LYS A 144 6.24 10.40 16.17
CA LYS A 144 6.26 9.98 17.58
C LYS A 144 5.26 10.72 18.50
N ALA A 145 4.41 11.61 17.97
CA ALA A 145 3.71 12.64 18.75
C ALA A 145 2.17 12.64 18.64
N SER A 146 1.53 11.82 17.79
CA SER A 146 0.06 11.75 17.77
C SER A 146 -0.45 10.89 18.94
N PRO A 147 -1.26 11.43 19.87
CA PRO A 147 -1.79 10.69 21.02
C PRO A 147 -2.82 9.61 20.65
N PHE A 148 -3.39 9.68 19.44
CA PHE A 148 -4.35 8.69 18.93
C PHE A 148 -3.72 7.65 17.99
N ILE A 149 -2.48 7.89 17.55
CA ILE A 149 -1.72 7.04 16.62
C ILE A 149 -0.35 6.73 17.22
N LEU A 150 -0.30 6.36 18.50
CA LEU A 150 0.97 5.98 19.13
C LEU A 150 1.45 4.63 18.57
N GLN A 151 2.53 4.71 17.78
CA GLN A 151 3.50 3.67 17.43
C GLN A 151 3.07 2.53 16.50
N ARG A 152 2.45 2.86 15.37
CA ARG A 152 2.38 1.95 14.23
C ARG A 152 3.74 1.80 13.55
N LEU A 153 4.66 1.04 14.15
CA LEU A 153 5.74 0.47 13.36
C LEU A 153 5.10 -0.63 12.52
N TRP A 154 4.89 -0.34 11.23
CA TRP A 154 4.58 -1.35 10.21
C TRP A 154 5.80 -2.24 10.04
N VAL A 155 5.99 -3.06 11.05
CA VAL A 155 6.84 -4.22 11.08
C VAL A 155 5.80 -5.29 11.30
N ASP A 156 5.14 -5.69 10.24
CA ASP A 156 5.44 -6.98 9.64
C ASP A 156 4.35 -7.38 8.60
N ASP A 157 4.44 -8.61 8.12
CA ASP A 157 4.09 -9.08 6.80
C ASP A 157 2.58 -9.27 6.56
N ILE A 158 2.19 -9.30 5.29
CA ILE A 158 0.80 -9.49 4.87
C ILE A 158 0.82 -10.74 4.02
N ALA A 159 0.09 -11.76 4.46
CA ALA A 159 0.16 -13.08 3.87
C ALA A 159 -1.22 -13.55 3.41
N LEU A 160 -1.25 -14.04 2.18
CA LEU A 160 -2.41 -14.72 1.61
C LEU A 160 -2.19 -16.23 1.75
N TYR A 161 -3.23 -16.96 2.13
CA TYR A 161 -3.19 -18.43 2.13
C TYR A 161 -4.40 -19.01 1.42
N LYS A 162 -4.18 -20.09 0.67
CA LYS A 162 -5.21 -20.90 0.03
C LYS A 162 -5.52 -22.11 0.89
N ARG A 163 -6.80 -22.45 1.03
CA ARG A 163 -7.22 -23.66 1.76
C ARG A 163 -7.23 -24.85 0.80
N LEU A 164 -6.57 -25.94 1.21
CA LEU A 164 -6.51 -27.19 0.43
C LEU A 164 -7.49 -28.23 0.95
N CYS A 165 -7.64 -28.33 2.27
CA CYS A 165 -8.47 -29.32 2.94
C CYS A 165 -9.37 -28.64 3.97
N PRO A 166 -10.51 -28.03 3.57
CA PRO A 166 -11.39 -27.37 4.52
C PRO A 166 -12.11 -28.39 5.41
N ARG A 167 -12.10 -28.13 6.72
CA ARG A 167 -12.75 -28.90 7.80
C ARG A 167 -13.58 -28.00 8.72
N VAL A 168 -13.17 -26.74 8.89
CA VAL A 168 -13.90 -25.72 9.64
C VAL A 168 -14.67 -24.83 8.68
N ASP A 169 -15.97 -24.70 8.88
CA ASP A 169 -16.77 -23.78 8.09
C ASP A 169 -16.73 -22.37 8.70
N PHE A 170 -15.90 -21.52 8.13
CA PHE A 170 -15.81 -20.10 8.50
C PHE A 170 -16.93 -19.25 7.91
N SER A 171 -17.86 -19.83 7.15
CA SER A 171 -19.02 -19.11 6.63
C SER A 171 -20.17 -18.95 7.64
N VAL A 172 -20.06 -19.60 8.80
CA VAL A 172 -21.08 -19.56 9.84
C VAL A 172 -20.85 -18.35 10.77
N SER A 173 -21.82 -17.45 10.82
CA SER A 173 -21.78 -16.23 11.64
C SER A 173 -21.66 -16.47 13.16
N GLU A 174 -22.08 -17.64 13.64
CA GLU A 174 -22.01 -18.03 15.06
C GLU A 174 -20.84 -18.99 15.38
N LEU A 175 -19.84 -19.07 14.49
CA LEU A 175 -18.71 -19.99 14.67
C LEU A 175 -18.00 -19.77 16.02
N LYS A 176 -18.06 -20.78 16.88
CA LYS A 176 -17.22 -20.88 18.09
C LYS A 176 -16.01 -21.73 17.76
N LEU A 177 -14.84 -21.12 17.79
CA LEU A 177 -13.57 -21.82 17.63
C LEU A 177 -13.27 -22.61 18.91
N ASP A 178 -12.94 -23.88 18.76
CA ASP A 178 -12.42 -24.68 19.86
C ASP A 178 -10.99 -24.24 20.24
N PRO A 179 -10.50 -24.58 21.45
CA PRO A 179 -9.17 -24.17 21.91
C PRO A 179 -8.02 -24.57 21.00
N ASN A 180 -8.11 -25.73 20.34
CA ASN A 180 -7.05 -26.18 19.45
C ASN A 180 -7.06 -25.37 18.15
N GLY A 181 -8.23 -25.18 17.54
CA GLY A 181 -8.42 -24.35 16.35
C GLY A 181 -8.01 -22.90 16.58
N ALA A 182 -8.34 -22.33 17.75
CA ALA A 182 -7.93 -20.99 18.12
C ALA A 182 -6.40 -20.88 18.28
N SER A 183 -5.76 -21.81 18.98
CA SER A 183 -4.30 -21.85 19.13
C SER A 183 -3.57 -21.97 17.79
N GLN A 184 -4.13 -22.76 16.88
CA GLN A 184 -3.65 -22.96 15.53
C GLN A 184 -3.78 -21.70 14.67
N LEU A 185 -4.91 -21.01 14.71
CA LEU A 185 -5.10 -19.71 14.03
C LEU A 185 -4.18 -18.62 14.59
N ALA A 186 -4.01 -18.56 15.92
CA ALA A 186 -3.05 -17.66 16.55
C ALA A 186 -1.60 -17.94 16.09
N THR A 187 -1.26 -19.21 15.87
CA THR A 187 0.04 -19.62 15.34
C THR A 187 0.22 -19.19 13.88
N LEU A 188 -0.82 -19.27 13.06
CA LEU A 188 -0.80 -18.83 11.66
C LEU A 188 -0.50 -17.32 11.53
N GLY A 189 -1.11 -16.51 12.40
CA GLY A 189 -0.82 -15.07 12.49
C GLY A 189 0.54 -14.73 13.07
N LYS A 190 1.33 -15.74 13.47
CA LYS A 190 2.54 -15.58 14.29
C LYS A 190 2.31 -14.70 15.52
N ALA A 191 1.07 -14.67 16.03
CA ALA A 191 0.69 -13.79 17.14
C ALA A 191 1.58 -14.10 18.35
N ARG A 192 1.63 -15.35 18.80
CA ARG A 192 2.42 -15.77 19.98
C ARG A 192 3.95 -15.60 19.86
N PRO A 193 4.65 -16.04 18.79
CA PRO A 193 6.12 -15.91 18.71
C PRO A 193 6.62 -14.46 18.55
N ASN A 194 5.78 -13.59 17.96
CA ASN A 194 6.06 -12.16 17.83
C ASN A 194 5.51 -11.34 19.01
N ASP A 195 4.63 -11.93 19.81
CA ASP A 195 4.18 -11.36 21.06
C ASP A 195 5.33 -11.34 22.08
N LEU A 196 5.79 -10.13 22.38
CA LEU A 196 6.81 -9.87 23.38
C LEU A 196 6.29 -10.21 24.80
N ARG A 197 4.96 -10.25 25.02
CA ARG A 197 4.32 -10.71 26.27
C ARG A 197 4.35 -12.23 26.39
N GLY A 198 4.03 -12.98 25.35
CA GLY A 198 4.13 -14.43 25.31
C GLY A 198 5.53 -14.97 25.64
N ARG A 199 6.59 -14.18 25.40
CA ARG A 199 7.95 -14.47 25.88
C ARG A 199 8.14 -14.32 27.39
N LYS A 200 7.41 -13.41 28.03
CA LYS A 200 7.46 -13.14 29.48
C LYS A 200 6.41 -13.93 30.28
N GLN A 201 5.27 -14.26 29.65
CA GLN A 201 4.14 -14.97 30.22
C GLN A 201 3.80 -16.18 29.33
N PRO A 202 4.56 -17.28 29.42
CA PRO A 202 4.39 -18.44 28.53
C PRO A 202 3.03 -19.16 28.72
N HIS A 203 2.26 -18.79 29.76
CA HIS A 203 1.01 -19.43 30.15
C HIS A 203 -0.26 -18.74 29.63
N VAL A 204 -0.16 -17.63 28.89
CA VAL A 204 -1.35 -17.02 28.26
C VAL A 204 -1.90 -18.00 27.23
N ASP A 205 -3.17 -18.38 27.38
CA ASP A 205 -3.85 -19.27 26.45
C ASP A 205 -3.98 -18.58 25.09
N ALA A 206 -3.54 -19.27 24.04
CA ALA A 206 -3.64 -18.80 22.66
C ALA A 206 -5.09 -18.55 22.22
N HIS A 207 -6.06 -19.18 22.88
CA HIS A 207 -7.48 -18.96 22.65
C HIS A 207 -7.95 -17.53 22.94
N ASN A 208 -7.28 -16.84 23.88
CA ASN A 208 -7.59 -15.46 24.20
C ASN A 208 -7.20 -14.50 23.06
N TYR A 209 -6.27 -14.88 22.20
CA TYR A 209 -5.89 -14.04 21.06
C TYR A 209 -6.91 -14.11 19.94
N VAL A 210 -7.86 -15.05 19.98
CA VAL A 210 -8.77 -15.31 18.87
C VAL A 210 -10.21 -14.94 19.21
N SER A 211 -10.74 -13.92 18.54
CA SER A 211 -12.18 -13.58 18.62
C SER A 211 -12.79 -13.44 17.23
N SER A 212 -13.95 -14.07 17.02
CA SER A 212 -14.77 -13.79 15.83
C SER A 212 -15.50 -12.48 16.05
N ARG A 213 -15.45 -11.57 15.07
CA ARG A 213 -16.26 -10.34 15.08
C ARG A 213 -17.15 -10.27 13.84
N PRO A 214 -18.40 -9.82 13.98
CA PRO A 214 -19.22 -9.52 12.82
C PRO A 214 -18.55 -8.42 11.99
N LEU A 215 -18.79 -8.43 10.68
CA LEU A 215 -18.38 -7.35 9.79
C LEU A 215 -19.11 -6.05 10.20
N LEU A 216 -18.40 -4.93 10.16
CA LEU A 216 -18.97 -3.61 10.46
C LEU A 216 -19.75 -3.03 9.27
N SER A 217 -19.49 -3.56 8.09
CA SER A 217 -20.04 -3.12 6.80
C SER A 217 -20.65 -4.27 6.01
N ALA A 218 -21.43 -3.93 4.98
CA ALA A 218 -22.00 -4.91 4.05
C ALA A 218 -20.93 -5.58 3.17
N ARG A 219 -19.79 -4.90 2.94
CA ARG A 219 -18.67 -5.39 2.13
C ARG A 219 -17.44 -5.54 3.00
N TRP A 220 -16.95 -6.75 3.19
CA TRP A 220 -15.78 -7.01 4.06
C TRP A 220 -14.51 -6.25 3.65
N ILE A 221 -14.42 -5.75 2.42
CA ILE A 221 -13.33 -4.88 1.95
C ILE A 221 -13.33 -3.52 2.65
N GLU A 222 -14.51 -2.98 2.98
CA GLU A 222 -14.62 -1.72 3.74
C GLU A 222 -14.12 -1.91 5.18
N ASP A 223 -14.31 -3.11 5.72
CA ASP A 223 -13.66 -3.52 6.96
C ASP A 223 -12.14 -3.63 6.76
N LEU A 224 -11.65 -4.20 5.68
CA LEU A 224 -10.20 -4.28 5.44
C LEU A 224 -9.54 -2.89 5.28
N PHE A 225 -10.19 -1.97 4.57
CA PHE A 225 -9.73 -0.62 4.24
C PHE A 225 -10.79 0.44 4.60
N PRO A 226 -10.97 0.76 5.89
CA PRO A 226 -11.93 1.78 6.30
C PRO A 226 -11.59 3.13 5.66
N GLN A 227 -12.63 3.87 5.27
CA GLN A 227 -12.48 5.23 4.75
C GLN A 227 -12.01 6.16 5.88
N GLY A 228 -10.94 6.92 5.64
CA GLY A 228 -10.46 7.92 6.58
C GLY A 228 -8.92 8.01 6.68
N PRO A 229 -8.43 9.04 7.38
CA PRO A 229 -7.00 9.37 7.48
C PRO A 229 -6.07 8.23 7.86
N GLU A 230 -6.58 7.36 8.71
CA GLU A 230 -5.80 6.34 9.38
C GLU A 230 -5.70 5.05 8.59
N GLY A 231 -6.22 5.03 7.35
CA GLY A 231 -6.78 3.85 6.70
C GLY A 231 -6.00 2.54 6.86
N SER A 232 -6.71 1.42 6.85
CA SER A 232 -6.20 0.18 7.46
C SER A 232 -5.80 -0.89 6.44
N ILE A 233 -4.93 -1.82 6.85
CA ILE A 233 -4.92 -3.23 6.38
C ILE A 233 -5.17 -4.15 7.61
N CYS A 234 -5.92 -3.60 8.57
CA CYS A 234 -6.46 -4.15 9.78
C CYS A 234 -5.50 -4.83 10.76
N PRO A 235 -5.42 -4.26 11.97
CA PRO A 235 -5.26 -5.13 13.11
C PRO A 235 -6.34 -4.87 14.17
N LEU A 236 -7.58 -4.67 13.70
CA LEU A 236 -8.89 -4.58 14.40
C LEU A 236 -9.69 -3.28 14.32
N LEU A 237 -9.46 -2.53 13.23
CA LEU A 237 -10.39 -1.54 12.65
C LEU A 237 -10.68 -0.32 13.52
N VAL A 238 -9.73 0.62 13.53
CA VAL A 238 -9.88 1.90 14.23
C VAL A 238 -11.01 2.74 13.63
N CYS A 239 -11.97 3.12 14.48
CA CYS A 239 -12.85 4.30 14.40
C CYS A 239 -13.26 4.57 15.86
N PRO A 240 -13.05 5.77 16.48
CA PRO A 240 -13.39 7.11 15.98
C PRO A 240 -12.21 8.11 16.14
N SER A 241 -11.95 8.96 15.16
CA SER A 241 -12.82 10.11 15.02
C SER A 241 -13.76 9.96 13.82
N ALA A 242 -15.04 9.75 14.13
CA ALA A 242 -16.13 10.00 13.17
C ALA A 242 -16.20 11.49 12.80
N ASP A 243 -15.59 12.34 13.61
CA ASP A 243 -15.26 13.71 13.26
C ASP A 243 -13.97 13.67 12.43
N GLY A 244 -14.10 13.77 11.10
CA GLY A 244 -12.95 13.92 10.22
C GLY A 244 -11.96 14.96 10.76
N TYR A 245 -10.67 14.80 10.46
CA TYR A 245 -9.58 15.76 10.72
C TYR A 245 -9.88 16.90 11.72
N ALA A 246 -10.04 16.58 13.00
CA ALA A 246 -10.09 17.64 14.01
C ALA A 246 -8.72 18.36 14.14
N LEU A 247 -7.62 17.65 13.84
CA LEU A 247 -6.24 18.11 13.95
C LEU A 247 -5.37 17.48 12.84
N GLU A 248 -4.35 18.23 12.39
CA GLU A 248 -3.32 17.80 11.44
C GLU A 248 -2.43 16.71 12.04
N SER A 249 -2.50 15.47 11.53
CA SER A 249 -1.83 14.31 12.14
C SER A 249 -0.48 13.95 11.48
N SER A 250 -0.36 14.21 10.19
CA SER A 250 0.83 13.94 9.38
C SER A 250 1.95 14.94 9.59
N GLY A 251 1.64 16.14 10.09
CA GLY A 251 2.63 17.15 10.43
C GLY A 251 3.63 17.44 9.29
N VAL A 252 4.92 17.47 9.63
CA VAL A 252 6.01 17.76 8.67
C VAL A 252 6.07 16.73 7.54
N ASP A 253 5.79 15.46 7.82
CA ASP A 253 5.80 14.42 6.78
C ASP A 253 4.68 14.63 5.75
N GLY A 254 3.53 15.17 6.19
CA GLY A 254 2.45 15.62 5.30
C GLY A 254 2.91 16.73 4.36
N LEU A 255 3.67 17.71 4.87
CA LEU A 255 4.32 18.74 4.06
C LEU A 255 5.31 18.15 3.06
N LEU A 256 6.15 17.21 3.48
CA LEU A 256 7.11 16.56 2.59
C LEU A 256 6.42 15.78 1.47
N THR A 257 5.34 15.08 1.79
CA THR A 257 4.52 14.35 0.80
C THR A 257 3.88 15.31 -0.20
N CYS A 258 3.30 16.41 0.29
CA CYS A 258 2.69 17.44 -0.54
C CYS A 258 3.72 18.09 -1.48
N ALA A 259 4.88 18.51 -0.95
CA ALA A 259 5.97 19.06 -1.74
C ALA A 259 6.51 18.04 -2.75
N SER A 260 6.68 16.78 -2.35
CA SER A 260 7.13 15.69 -3.23
C SER A 260 6.20 15.53 -4.44
N TYR A 261 4.89 15.61 -4.23
CA TYR A 261 3.89 15.53 -5.29
C TYR A 261 3.97 16.72 -6.26
N VAL A 262 4.16 17.94 -5.75
CA VAL A 262 4.37 19.13 -6.59
C VAL A 262 5.65 19.03 -7.42
N LEU A 263 6.74 18.61 -6.80
CA LEU A 263 8.03 18.43 -7.47
C LEU A 263 7.96 17.32 -8.53
N GLU A 264 7.25 16.22 -8.23
CA GLU A 264 6.98 15.15 -9.17
C GLU A 264 6.28 15.69 -10.42
N GLN A 265 5.18 16.43 -10.26
CA GLN A 265 4.42 16.98 -11.39
C GLN A 265 5.27 17.90 -12.27
N HIS A 266 6.17 18.68 -11.67
CA HIS A 266 7.08 19.57 -12.39
C HIS A 266 8.13 18.78 -13.19
N LEU A 267 8.77 17.79 -12.56
CA LEU A 267 9.88 17.03 -13.16
C LEU A 267 9.41 15.94 -14.14
N ALA A 268 8.21 15.39 -13.97
CA ALA A 268 7.69 14.28 -14.77
C ALA A 268 7.73 14.55 -16.28
N ARG A 269 7.41 15.78 -16.71
CA ARG A 269 7.44 16.17 -18.12
C ARG A 269 8.86 16.15 -18.70
N ALA A 270 9.85 16.63 -17.94
CA ALA A 270 11.24 16.60 -18.35
C ALA A 270 11.76 15.15 -18.43
N CYS A 271 11.35 14.29 -17.49
CA CYS A 271 11.68 12.86 -17.53
C CYS A 271 11.09 12.14 -18.75
N LEU A 272 9.80 12.37 -19.04
CA LEU A 272 9.13 11.77 -20.20
C LEU A 272 9.74 12.23 -21.54
N ARG A 273 10.28 13.46 -21.60
CA ARG A 273 11.00 14.00 -22.76
C ARG A 273 12.47 13.56 -22.85
N GLY A 274 12.96 12.80 -21.86
CA GLY A 274 14.37 12.38 -21.78
C GLY A 274 15.36 13.49 -21.46
N GLN A 275 14.89 14.66 -21.02
CA GLN A 275 15.72 15.78 -20.60
C GLN A 275 16.28 15.58 -19.19
N GLU A 276 15.57 14.79 -18.38
CA GLU A 276 15.92 14.43 -17.01
C GLU A 276 15.81 12.90 -16.86
N THR A 277 16.64 12.29 -16.03
CA THR A 277 16.56 10.85 -15.76
C THR A 277 15.73 10.59 -14.50
N VAL A 278 15.17 9.39 -14.38
CA VAL A 278 14.39 9.00 -13.18
C VAL A 278 15.24 9.05 -11.92
N VAL A 279 16.52 8.66 -12.01
CA VAL A 279 17.48 8.72 -10.89
C VAL A 279 17.68 10.14 -10.40
N LYS A 280 17.95 11.08 -11.32
CA LYS A 280 18.18 12.48 -10.96
C LYS A 280 16.92 13.13 -10.43
N MET A 281 15.75 12.82 -10.99
CA MET A 281 14.46 13.24 -10.44
C MET A 281 14.28 12.77 -9.00
N ALA A 282 14.45 11.47 -8.72
CA ALA A 282 14.34 10.93 -7.37
C ALA A 282 15.32 11.61 -6.40
N THR A 283 16.57 11.81 -6.85
CA THR A 283 17.63 12.48 -6.07
C THR A 283 17.27 13.93 -5.75
N ARG A 284 16.76 14.69 -6.74
CA ARG A 284 16.37 16.09 -6.56
C ARG A 284 15.16 16.23 -5.63
N ILE A 285 14.14 15.38 -5.80
CA ILE A 285 12.97 15.37 -4.92
C ILE A 285 13.41 15.13 -3.48
N LYS A 286 14.19 14.08 -3.23
CA LYS A 286 14.68 13.75 -1.88
C LYS A 286 15.53 14.87 -1.28
N LYS A 287 16.46 15.44 -2.05
CA LYS A 287 17.29 16.56 -1.58
C LYS A 287 16.45 17.79 -1.23
N ALA A 288 15.46 18.12 -2.06
CA ALA A 288 14.55 19.23 -1.82
C ALA A 288 13.70 18.98 -0.56
N CYS A 289 13.08 17.82 -0.44
CA CYS A 289 12.29 17.44 0.74
C CYS A 289 13.14 17.42 2.02
N TRP A 290 14.37 16.91 1.98
CA TRP A 290 15.27 16.94 3.14
C TRP A 290 15.70 18.37 3.53
N GLY A 291 15.98 19.22 2.55
CA GLY A 291 16.23 20.65 2.79
C GLY A 291 15.04 21.36 3.41
N LEU A 292 13.82 21.06 2.93
CA LEU A 292 12.57 21.60 3.48
C LEU A 292 12.32 21.13 4.91
N HIS A 293 12.50 19.83 5.19
CA HIS A 293 12.37 19.28 6.53
C HIS A 293 13.30 20.01 7.50
N SER A 294 14.57 20.19 7.11
CA SER A 294 15.57 20.84 7.96
C SER A 294 15.20 22.30 8.25
N ALA A 295 14.79 23.05 7.22
CA ALA A 295 14.37 24.44 7.38
C ALA A 295 13.07 24.59 8.19
N TYR A 296 12.14 23.63 8.07
CA TYR A 296 10.91 23.62 8.87
C TYR A 296 11.22 23.38 10.35
N VAL A 297 12.11 22.43 10.67
CA VAL A 297 12.51 22.12 12.06
C VAL A 297 13.03 23.38 12.77
N ASP A 298 13.81 24.22 12.09
CA ASP A 298 14.33 25.47 12.65
C ASP A 298 13.23 26.49 13.01
N HIS A 299 12.09 26.44 12.32
CA HIS A 299 10.96 27.35 12.54
C HIS A 299 9.82 26.72 13.35
N LYS A 300 9.93 25.43 13.69
CA LYS A 300 8.82 24.62 14.19
C LYS A 300 8.13 25.25 15.42
N SER A 301 8.89 25.65 16.44
CA SER A 301 8.33 26.24 17.66
C SER A 301 7.56 27.52 17.37
N THR A 302 8.13 28.42 16.55
CA THR A 302 7.48 29.69 16.21
C THR A 302 6.22 29.50 15.36
N ILE A 303 6.18 28.48 14.51
CA ILE A 303 4.99 28.13 13.73
C ILE A 303 3.90 27.58 14.65
N GLU A 304 4.25 26.65 15.54
CA GLU A 304 3.32 26.05 16.51
C GLU A 304 2.77 27.08 17.50
N ASP A 305 3.59 28.07 17.90
CA ASP A 305 3.15 29.19 18.75
C ASP A 305 2.19 30.14 18.00
N ARG A 306 2.39 30.35 16.69
CA ARG A 306 1.57 31.27 15.89
C ARG A 306 0.24 30.65 15.46
N TRP A 307 0.24 29.35 15.14
CA TRP A 307 -0.94 28.59 14.74
C TRP A 307 -0.99 27.26 15.50
N PRO A 308 -1.62 27.26 16.69
CA PRO A 308 -1.76 26.04 17.48
C PRO A 308 -2.58 24.95 16.78
N ASP A 309 -3.58 25.37 15.99
CA ASP A 309 -4.45 24.49 15.22
C ASP A 309 -3.91 24.37 13.78
N CYS A 310 -3.51 23.16 13.36
CA CYS A 310 -2.99 22.86 12.01
C CYS A 310 -1.77 23.72 11.57
N PRO A 311 -0.68 23.74 12.36
CA PRO A 311 0.48 24.61 12.14
C PRO A 311 1.11 24.48 10.75
N VAL A 312 1.22 23.27 10.21
CA VAL A 312 1.94 23.01 8.96
C VAL A 312 1.10 23.47 7.76
N ALA A 313 -0.20 23.17 7.74
CA ALA A 313 -1.13 23.66 6.73
C ALA A 313 -1.14 25.19 6.66
N HIS A 314 -1.21 25.87 7.81
CA HIS A 314 -1.13 27.33 7.86
C HIS A 314 0.24 27.86 7.41
N ALA A 315 1.34 27.19 7.76
CA ALA A 315 2.66 27.56 7.29
C ALA A 315 2.78 27.47 5.76
N ILE A 316 2.16 26.47 5.11
CA ILE A 316 2.14 26.35 3.65
C ILE A 316 1.41 27.55 3.03
N VAL A 317 0.21 27.86 3.52
CA VAL A 317 -0.61 28.97 3.00
C VAL A 317 0.11 30.31 3.21
N SER A 318 0.54 30.59 4.44
CA SER A 318 1.29 31.79 4.77
C SER A 318 2.59 31.91 3.98
N MET A 319 3.31 30.82 3.73
CA MET A 319 4.53 30.88 2.94
C MET A 319 4.22 31.21 1.48
N SER A 320 3.10 30.73 0.95
CA SER A 320 2.67 31.07 -0.40
C SER A 320 2.28 32.56 -0.52
N GLU A 321 1.53 33.09 0.45
CA GLU A 321 0.94 34.43 0.41
C GLU A 321 1.89 35.51 0.95
N GLU A 322 2.45 35.30 2.14
CA GLU A 322 3.26 36.26 2.90
C GLU A 322 4.77 35.99 2.79
N GLY A 323 5.18 34.80 2.32
CA GLY A 323 6.60 34.42 2.26
C GLY A 323 7.19 34.02 3.62
N TRP A 324 6.35 33.76 4.62
CA TRP A 324 6.73 33.27 5.94
C TRP A 324 6.09 31.91 6.22
N PRO A 325 6.82 30.89 6.73
CA PRO A 325 8.22 30.91 7.12
C PRO A 325 9.18 31.12 5.94
N ASN A 326 10.31 31.77 6.22
CA ASN A 326 11.28 32.07 5.17
C ASN A 326 12.25 30.88 5.00
N PHE A 327 12.05 30.11 3.93
CA PHE A 327 12.93 28.99 3.59
C PHE A 327 14.00 29.32 2.52
N THR A 328 14.40 30.59 2.39
CA THR A 328 15.50 30.98 1.50
C THR A 328 16.81 30.25 1.82
N SER A 329 17.03 29.87 3.09
CA SER A 329 18.20 29.08 3.51
C SER A 329 18.27 27.69 2.84
N CYS A 330 17.14 27.09 2.46
CA CYS A 330 17.10 25.80 1.77
C CYS A 330 16.81 25.91 0.26
N GLN A 331 16.80 27.12 -0.30
CA GLN A 331 16.72 27.35 -1.75
C GLN A 331 17.82 26.61 -2.56
N PRO A 332 19.07 26.45 -2.08
CA PRO A 332 20.09 25.64 -2.78
C PRO A 332 19.71 24.16 -3.03
N SER A 333 18.76 23.63 -2.26
CA SER A 333 18.24 22.27 -2.48
C SER A 333 17.20 22.21 -3.60
N LEU A 334 16.58 23.34 -3.95
CA LEU A 334 15.56 23.47 -4.99
C LEU A 334 16.11 24.10 -6.29
N ASP A 335 17.21 24.84 -6.25
CA ASP A 335 17.84 25.46 -7.42
C ASP A 335 18.07 24.49 -8.61
N PRO A 336 18.50 23.23 -8.41
CA PRO A 336 18.64 22.27 -9.51
C PRO A 336 17.32 21.88 -10.19
N VAL A 337 16.17 22.18 -9.57
CA VAL A 337 14.83 21.95 -10.12
C VAL A 337 14.33 23.17 -10.90
N GLY A 338 14.96 24.34 -10.72
CA GLY A 338 14.57 25.59 -11.36
C GLY A 338 13.26 26.17 -10.82
N LEU A 339 12.96 25.93 -9.54
CA LEU A 339 11.77 26.43 -8.85
C LEU A 339 12.15 27.32 -7.66
N GLN A 340 11.23 28.17 -7.26
CA GLN A 340 11.30 28.91 -6.00
C GLN A 340 10.40 28.25 -4.96
N TRP A 341 10.82 28.23 -3.69
CA TRP A 341 10.00 27.59 -2.65
C TRP A 341 8.61 28.22 -2.50
N ARG A 342 8.47 29.52 -2.76
CA ARG A 342 7.17 30.19 -2.79
C ARG A 342 6.24 29.63 -3.87
N GLU A 343 6.79 29.30 -5.04
CA GLU A 343 6.02 28.66 -6.12
C GLU A 343 5.60 27.24 -5.72
N VAL A 344 6.50 26.47 -5.11
CA VAL A 344 6.19 25.13 -4.59
C VAL A 344 5.07 25.21 -3.56
N MET A 345 5.17 26.12 -2.58
CA MET A 345 4.12 26.27 -1.54
C MET A 345 2.80 26.79 -2.10
N SER A 346 2.81 27.64 -3.12
CA SER A 346 1.58 28.05 -3.80
C SER A 346 0.84 26.85 -4.41
N ARG A 347 1.57 25.91 -5.02
CA ARG A 347 0.98 24.67 -5.54
C ARG A 347 0.57 23.72 -4.43
N CYS A 348 1.34 23.63 -3.34
CA CYS A 348 0.93 22.88 -2.14
C CYS A 348 -0.37 23.44 -1.52
N ALA A 349 -0.50 24.77 -1.45
CA ALA A 349 -1.71 25.44 -0.96
C ALA A 349 -2.92 25.16 -1.87
N ALA A 350 -2.71 25.09 -3.19
CA ALA A 350 -3.75 24.68 -4.13
C ALA A 350 -4.21 23.23 -3.89
N LEU A 351 -3.28 22.30 -3.65
CA LEU A 351 -3.61 20.90 -3.30
C LEU A 351 -4.35 20.81 -1.96
N LEU A 352 -3.91 21.59 -0.96
CA LEU A 352 -4.61 21.69 0.33
C LEU A 352 -6.04 22.19 0.17
N LYS A 353 -6.25 23.19 -0.70
CA LYS A 353 -7.59 23.69 -1.01
C LYS A 353 -8.46 22.65 -1.72
N GLU A 354 -7.87 21.83 -2.60
CA GLU A 354 -8.57 20.76 -3.32
C GLU A 354 -8.96 19.59 -2.40
N HIS A 355 -8.06 19.17 -1.51
CA HIS A 355 -8.23 17.96 -0.70
C HIS A 355 -8.64 18.22 0.76
N GLY A 356 -8.67 19.49 1.18
CA GLY A 356 -9.06 19.93 2.52
C GLY A 356 -7.93 19.89 3.54
N THR A 357 -7.22 18.76 3.67
CA THR A 357 -6.19 18.56 4.72
C THR A 357 -4.91 17.93 4.17
N LEU A 358 -3.78 18.13 4.88
CA LEU A 358 -2.51 17.48 4.52
C LEU A 358 -2.62 15.96 4.53
N ASP A 359 -3.28 15.44 5.56
CA ASP A 359 -3.49 14.02 5.71
C ASP A 359 -4.31 13.40 4.57
N ALA A 360 -5.29 14.14 4.02
CA ALA A 360 -6.05 13.69 2.86
C ALA A 360 -5.16 13.55 1.63
N ILE A 361 -4.18 14.45 1.46
CA ILE A 361 -3.15 14.37 0.40
C ILE A 361 -2.28 13.13 0.61
N VAL A 362 -1.85 12.85 1.83
CA VAL A 362 -1.06 11.65 2.14
C VAL A 362 -1.86 10.37 1.87
N ASP A 363 -3.16 10.36 2.20
CA ASP A 363 -4.01 9.20 2.01
C ASP A 363 -4.26 8.87 0.52
N MET A 364 -4.07 9.83 -0.41
CA MET A 364 -4.15 9.54 -1.85
C MET A 364 -3.19 8.45 -2.30
N ALA A 365 -1.93 8.50 -1.84
CA ALA A 365 -0.91 7.50 -2.17
C ALA A 365 -1.29 6.12 -1.59
N ARG A 366 -1.85 6.13 -0.38
CA ARG A 366 -2.27 4.91 0.33
C ARG A 366 -3.48 4.27 -0.33
N ILE A 367 -4.56 5.02 -0.55
CA ILE A 367 -5.78 4.56 -1.24
C ILE A 367 -5.41 3.91 -2.57
N ARG A 368 -4.49 4.52 -3.32
CA ARG A 368 -4.03 3.96 -4.58
C ARG A 368 -3.42 2.57 -4.39
N TRP A 369 -2.47 2.41 -3.47
CA TRP A 369 -1.84 1.12 -3.22
C TRP A 369 -2.79 0.08 -2.61
N ARG A 370 -3.66 0.49 -1.71
CA ARG A 370 -4.76 -0.33 -1.16
C ARG A 370 -5.60 -0.90 -2.31
N ARG A 371 -6.03 -0.06 -3.26
CA ARG A 371 -6.80 -0.48 -4.44
C ARG A 371 -6.04 -1.46 -5.34
N VAL A 372 -4.74 -1.25 -5.54
CA VAL A 372 -3.90 -2.15 -6.36
C VAL A 372 -3.77 -3.54 -5.71
N LEU A 373 -3.77 -3.61 -4.38
CA LEU A 373 -3.72 -4.88 -3.63
C LEU A 373 -5.05 -5.64 -3.65
N LEU A 374 -6.19 -4.95 -3.75
CA LEU A 374 -7.52 -5.58 -3.69
C LEU A 374 -7.65 -6.75 -4.66
N SER A 375 -7.24 -6.55 -5.92
CA SER A 375 -7.32 -7.61 -6.94
C SER A 375 -6.60 -8.91 -6.54
N ASP A 376 -5.41 -8.81 -5.92
CA ASP A 376 -4.66 -9.98 -5.45
C ASP A 376 -5.32 -10.63 -4.23
N ILE A 377 -5.95 -9.82 -3.36
CA ILE A 377 -6.63 -10.29 -2.17
C ILE A 377 -7.94 -11.01 -2.55
N GLU A 378 -8.76 -10.40 -3.42
CA GLU A 378 -10.00 -10.97 -3.93
C GLU A 378 -9.75 -12.27 -4.71
N ALA A 379 -8.62 -12.39 -5.41
CA ALA A 379 -8.23 -13.63 -6.08
C ALA A 379 -8.02 -14.82 -5.11
N VAL A 380 -7.85 -14.56 -3.81
CA VAL A 380 -7.65 -15.60 -2.79
C VAL A 380 -8.84 -15.71 -1.83
N VAL A 381 -9.30 -14.58 -1.30
CA VAL A 381 -10.38 -14.50 -0.31
C VAL A 381 -11.76 -14.50 -0.98
N GLY A 382 -11.84 -14.23 -2.29
CA GLY A 382 -13.07 -14.12 -3.06
C GLY A 382 -13.59 -12.67 -3.17
N PRO A 383 -14.42 -12.36 -4.17
CA PRO A 383 -14.98 -11.01 -4.36
C PRO A 383 -15.91 -10.62 -3.21
N SER A 384 -15.90 -9.34 -2.84
CA SER A 384 -16.64 -8.84 -1.66
C SER A 384 -18.16 -8.91 -1.73
N ASP A 385 -18.70 -8.85 -2.94
CA ASP A 385 -20.15 -8.86 -3.14
C ASP A 385 -20.76 -10.26 -3.13
N GLU A 386 -19.93 -11.31 -3.27
CA GLU A 386 -20.41 -12.70 -3.44
C GLU A 386 -19.88 -13.65 -2.37
N THR A 387 -18.76 -13.30 -1.72
CA THR A 387 -18.08 -14.22 -0.80
C THR A 387 -18.31 -13.84 0.64
N PHE A 388 -18.81 -14.80 1.42
CA PHE A 388 -18.85 -14.66 2.87
C PHE A 388 -17.43 -14.70 3.44
N VAL A 389 -17.08 -13.67 4.22
CA VAL A 389 -15.78 -13.55 4.88
C VAL A 389 -15.98 -13.31 6.37
N SER A 390 -15.43 -14.20 7.18
CA SER A 390 -15.34 -14.02 8.62
C SER A 390 -14.10 -13.22 8.98
N ARG A 391 -14.28 -12.18 9.79
CA ARG A 391 -13.17 -11.49 10.44
C ARG A 391 -12.83 -12.21 11.75
N ILE A 392 -11.61 -12.72 11.80
CA ILE A 392 -11.02 -13.32 12.99
C ILE A 392 -9.94 -12.39 13.49
N ASN A 393 -10.12 -11.93 14.70
CA ASN A 393 -9.15 -11.15 15.40
C ASN A 393 -8.09 -12.07 15.97
N LEU A 394 -6.81 -11.76 15.76
CA LEU A 394 -5.69 -12.49 16.32
C LEU A 394 -4.96 -11.65 17.39
N THR A 395 -5.60 -10.57 17.87
CA THR A 395 -5.10 -9.59 18.84
C THR A 395 -5.67 -9.84 20.24
N ASP A 396 -4.84 -9.58 21.26
CA ASP A 396 -5.10 -9.67 22.71
C ASP A 396 -6.55 -9.42 23.19
N CYS A 397 -7.20 -10.46 23.72
CA CYS A 397 -8.53 -10.42 24.38
C CYS A 397 -8.65 -9.40 25.53
N ASP A 398 -9.85 -8.83 25.65
CA ASP A 398 -10.21 -7.79 26.62
C ASP A 398 -10.33 -8.23 28.11
N VAL A 399 -10.04 -9.49 28.48
CA VAL A 399 -10.31 -10.02 29.85
C VAL A 399 -9.12 -9.93 30.83
N ILE A 400 -7.87 -9.67 30.37
CA ILE A 400 -6.70 -9.77 31.28
C ILE A 400 -5.64 -8.70 30.99
N GLY A 401 -5.87 -7.48 31.50
CA GLY A 401 -4.86 -6.44 31.78
C GLY A 401 -3.52 -6.57 31.04
N GLY A 402 -3.44 -5.95 29.85
CA GLY A 402 -2.31 -5.98 28.93
C GLY A 402 -1.07 -5.20 29.36
N ASP A 403 -0.53 -5.47 30.55
CA ASP A 403 0.61 -4.71 31.09
C ASP A 403 1.97 -5.26 30.64
N ASN A 404 2.28 -5.05 29.35
CA ASN A 404 3.61 -4.60 28.96
C ASN A 404 3.50 -3.11 28.63
N PRO A 405 3.88 -2.19 29.54
CA PRO A 405 3.58 -0.76 29.43
C PRO A 405 4.40 -0.03 28.34
N ARG A 406 4.98 -0.75 27.38
CA ARG A 406 5.88 -0.19 26.37
C ARG A 406 5.58 -0.62 24.95
N GLN A 407 4.92 -1.76 24.69
CA GLN A 407 4.63 -2.25 23.34
C GLN A 407 3.45 -3.24 23.30
N ASP A 408 2.51 -2.98 22.39
CA ASP A 408 1.37 -3.81 21.95
C ASP A 408 1.61 -4.42 20.55
N MET A 409 0.83 -5.44 20.18
CA MET A 409 0.85 -6.08 18.86
C MET A 409 -0.58 -6.33 18.44
N ALA A 410 -0.88 -6.18 17.16
CA ALA A 410 -2.22 -6.40 16.67
C ALA A 410 -2.21 -7.14 15.33
N ALA A 411 -3.13 -8.10 15.17
CA ALA A 411 -3.22 -8.97 14.01
C ALA A 411 -4.68 -9.35 13.70
N ALA A 412 -4.98 -9.53 12.42
CA ALA A 412 -6.30 -9.95 11.95
C ALA A 412 -6.17 -10.98 10.83
N ALA A 413 -7.19 -11.83 10.72
CA ALA A 413 -7.39 -12.74 9.61
C ALA A 413 -8.78 -12.54 9.02
N PHE A 414 -8.85 -12.36 7.71
CA PHE A 414 -10.09 -12.35 6.94
C PHE A 414 -10.21 -13.70 6.24
N VAL A 415 -11.10 -14.55 6.74
CA VAL A 415 -11.18 -15.96 6.34
C VAL A 415 -12.44 -16.20 5.51
N SER A 416 -12.27 -16.82 4.35
CA SER A 416 -13.32 -17.26 3.45
C SER A 416 -13.30 -18.79 3.30
N PRO A 417 -14.27 -19.38 2.58
CA PRO A 417 -14.20 -20.79 2.18
C PRO A 417 -12.94 -21.14 1.36
N SER A 418 -12.47 -20.20 0.54
CA SER A 418 -11.38 -20.43 -0.45
C SER A 418 -9.98 -20.13 0.09
N GLY A 419 -9.88 -19.19 1.02
CA GLY A 419 -8.59 -18.68 1.47
C GLY A 419 -8.70 -17.65 2.59
N VAL A 420 -7.54 -17.13 2.98
CA VAL A 420 -7.41 -16.13 4.05
C VAL A 420 -6.45 -15.02 3.65
N LEU A 421 -6.71 -13.83 4.17
CA LEU A 421 -5.74 -12.76 4.30
C LEU A 421 -5.37 -12.61 5.78
N VAL A 422 -4.08 -12.71 6.09
CA VAL A 422 -3.55 -12.48 7.44
C VAL A 422 -2.68 -11.24 7.42
N THR A 423 -2.93 -10.36 8.39
CA THR A 423 -2.29 -9.06 8.51
C THR A 423 -1.80 -8.91 9.94
N TRP A 424 -0.59 -8.38 10.12
CA TRP A 424 -0.07 -8.16 11.46
C TRP A 424 0.81 -6.92 11.55
N GLN A 425 0.82 -6.33 12.74
CA GLN A 425 1.44 -5.04 12.99
C GLN A 425 1.91 -4.93 14.44
N LEU A 426 3.10 -4.38 14.64
CA LEU A 426 3.55 -3.92 15.95
C LEU A 426 2.93 -2.55 16.27
N LEU A 427 2.31 -2.45 17.44
CA LEU A 427 1.73 -1.23 18.00
C LEU A 427 2.54 -0.86 19.23
N GLY A 428 3.58 -0.07 19.13
CA GLY A 428 4.29 0.28 20.37
C GLY A 428 3.46 1.19 21.33
N GLN A 429 3.90 1.43 22.57
CA GLN A 429 3.34 2.48 23.45
C GLN A 429 4.30 3.65 23.64
N GLY A 430 3.77 4.88 23.51
CA GLY A 430 4.48 6.14 23.74
C GLY A 430 5.44 6.05 24.93
N ARG A 431 6.69 6.50 24.75
CA ARG A 431 7.49 6.90 25.92
C ARG A 431 6.76 8.12 26.50
N TYR A 432 6.01 7.91 27.59
CA TYR A 432 5.93 8.96 28.61
C TYR A 432 7.30 9.11 29.25
#